data_AF-A0AAJ7BJM9-F1
#
_entry.id   AF-A0AAJ7BJM9-F1
#
_cell.length_a   1.000
_cell.length_b   1.000
_cell.length_c   1.000
_cell.angle_alpha   90.00
_cell.angle_beta   90.00
_cell.angle_gamma   90.00
#
_symmetry.space_group_name_H-M   'P 1'
#
loop_
_entity.id
_entity.type
_entity.pdbx_description
1 polymer ?
#
loop_
_entity_poly.entity_id
_entity_poly.type
_entity_poly.pdbx_seq_one_letter_code
_entity_poly.pdbx_strand_id
1 'polypeptide(L)'
;MGCELGKLASSSSQNQGGRESPPPPAATDPRLPLTARQKYTIIASWKAVARAMEPTGVYMFIKLFEENAELLDMFTKFRDLKTKEQQTMSMELAEHATTVMTTLDEGIKGLDDMDVFLTYLHQVGASHTKIPGFNRSYFWKIEAPFLEAVKRTLEDRYTENVENIYKLTIKFIIETLIDGFDKAQNDKAKS
;
A
#
# COMPACT_ATOMS: atom_id res chain seq x y z
N MET A 1 54.47 -9.49 49.95
CA MET A 1 53.48 -8.49 49.50
C MET A 1 54.18 -7.47 48.61
N GLY A 2 53.75 -7.36 47.34
CA GLY A 2 53.94 -6.19 46.48
C GLY A 2 55.32 -5.97 45.83
N CYS A 3 55.56 -6.57 44.66
CA CYS A 3 56.49 -6.05 43.65
C CYS A 3 55.73 -5.09 42.73
N GLU A 4 56.30 -3.94 42.36
CA GLU A 4 55.96 -3.21 41.12
C GLU A 4 57.21 -2.42 40.67
N LEU A 5 57.87 -2.92 39.62
CA LEU A 5 58.97 -2.29 38.89
C LEU A 5 58.37 -1.55 37.69
N GLY A 6 58.39 -0.22 37.71
CA GLY A 6 58.10 0.58 36.52
C GLY A 6 59.27 0.53 35.52
N LYS A 7 59.05 -0.11 34.36
CA LYS A 7 59.91 0.04 33.18
C LYS A 7 59.09 0.40 31.95
N LEU A 8 59.57 1.44 31.29
CA LEU A 8 59.18 1.96 29.99
C LEU A 8 59.22 0.88 28.90
N ALA A 9 58.26 0.94 27.97
CA ALA A 9 58.43 0.42 26.62
C ALA A 9 57.68 1.32 25.63
N SER A 10 58.45 2.03 24.81
CA SER A 10 58.03 2.56 23.52
C SER A 10 57.91 1.40 22.53
N SER A 11 56.79 1.32 21.80
CA SER A 11 56.73 0.58 20.53
C SER A 11 55.76 1.27 19.57
N SER A 12 56.26 1.44 18.36
CA SER A 12 55.60 2.11 17.24
C SER A 12 54.71 1.13 16.47
N SER A 13 53.59 1.66 15.95
CA SER A 13 52.86 1.22 14.76
C SER A 13 52.26 -0.20 14.72
N GLN A 14 50.93 -0.27 14.73
CA GLN A 14 50.19 -0.99 13.69
C GLN A 14 48.79 -0.42 13.48
N ASN A 15 48.63 0.18 12.31
CA ASN A 15 47.39 0.61 11.69
C ASN A 15 46.65 -0.63 11.17
N GLN A 16 45.50 -0.98 11.75
CA GLN A 16 44.49 -1.84 11.11
C GLN A 16 43.18 -1.78 11.90
N GLY A 17 42.29 -0.91 11.44
CA GLY A 17 40.92 -0.79 11.92
C GLY A 17 40.03 -0.37 10.75
N GLY A 18 40.10 -1.10 9.65
CA GLY A 18 39.15 -0.96 8.55
C GLY A 18 37.77 -1.34 9.05
N ARG A 19 36.98 -0.35 9.48
CA ARG A 19 35.54 -0.51 9.57
C ARG A 19 35.05 -0.77 8.16
N GLU A 20 34.87 -2.04 7.82
CA GLU A 20 34.11 -2.42 6.63
C GLU A 20 32.79 -1.66 6.70
N SER A 21 32.56 -0.81 5.70
CA SER A 21 31.28 -0.14 5.57
C SER A 21 30.22 -1.23 5.42
N PRO A 22 29.06 -1.13 6.12
CA PRO A 22 28.02 -2.13 5.98
C PRO A 22 27.68 -2.29 4.49
N PRO A 23 27.41 -3.52 4.01
CA PRO A 23 27.11 -3.75 2.61
C PRO A 23 25.95 -2.85 2.18
N PRO A 24 25.97 -2.33 0.95
CA PRO A 24 24.87 -1.51 0.45
C PRO A 24 23.56 -2.30 0.59
N PRO A 25 22.44 -1.63 0.93
CA PRO A 25 21.15 -2.28 1.03
C PRO A 25 20.86 -3.08 -0.24
N ALA A 26 20.28 -4.27 -0.08
CA ALA A 26 19.88 -5.07 -1.23
C ALA A 26 19.05 -4.21 -2.19
N ALA A 27 19.42 -4.26 -3.47
CA ALA A 27 18.70 -3.52 -4.51
C ALA A 27 17.25 -4.00 -4.57
N THR A 28 16.31 -3.07 -4.66
CA THR A 28 14.91 -3.38 -4.93
C THR A 28 14.73 -3.74 -6.40
N ASP A 29 13.67 -4.48 -6.72
CA ASP A 29 13.29 -4.71 -8.11
C ASP A 29 13.14 -3.36 -8.85
N PRO A 30 13.70 -3.18 -10.06
CA PRO A 30 13.67 -1.91 -10.78
C PRO A 30 12.27 -1.43 -11.16
N ARG A 31 11.26 -2.32 -11.15
CA ARG A 31 9.86 -1.98 -11.42
C ARG A 31 9.16 -1.34 -10.21
N LEU A 32 9.72 -1.50 -9.02
CA LEU A 32 9.15 -0.97 -7.78
C LEU A 32 9.56 0.50 -7.59
N PRO A 33 8.63 1.47 -7.54
CA PRO A 33 8.94 2.88 -7.34
C PRO A 33 9.20 3.24 -5.87
N LEU A 34 9.75 2.32 -5.10
CA LEU A 34 10.08 2.48 -3.69
C LEU A 34 11.51 2.02 -3.42
N THR A 35 12.26 2.81 -2.66
CA THR A 35 13.53 2.37 -2.08
C THR A 35 13.31 1.24 -1.07
N ALA A 36 14.35 0.47 -0.77
CA ALA A 36 14.30 -0.58 0.26
C ALA A 36 13.78 -0.06 1.62
N ARG A 37 14.18 1.16 2.01
CA ARG A 37 13.72 1.80 3.23
C ARG A 37 12.22 2.15 3.17
N GLN A 38 11.75 2.71 2.06
CA GLN A 38 10.33 3.04 1.88
C GLN A 38 9.46 1.77 1.87
N LYS A 39 9.92 0.70 1.19
CA LYS A 39 9.27 -0.62 1.21
C LYS A 39 9.16 -1.17 2.63
N TYR A 40 10.25 -1.12 3.40
CA TYR A 40 10.22 -1.55 4.80
C TYR A 40 9.21 -0.74 5.63
N THR A 41 9.21 0.59 5.46
CA THR A 41 8.29 1.48 6.19
C THR A 41 6.83 1.16 5.87
N ILE A 42 6.44 1.01 4.60
CA ILE A 42 5.06 0.70 4.23
C ILE A 42 4.62 -0.65 4.78
N ILE A 43 5.46 -1.69 4.67
CA ILE A 43 5.16 -3.03 5.21
C ILE A 43 4.99 -2.97 6.73
N ALA A 44 5.86 -2.22 7.43
CA ALA A 44 5.82 -2.10 8.88
C ALA A 44 4.58 -1.33 9.37
N SER A 45 4.27 -0.18 8.77
CA SER A 45 3.09 0.63 9.14
C SER A 45 1.79 -0.07 8.76
N TRP A 46 1.77 -0.77 7.63
CA TRP A 46 0.59 -1.49 7.15
C TRP A 46 0.09 -2.55 8.14
N LYS A 47 0.95 -3.12 8.98
CA LYS A 47 0.53 -4.08 10.02
C LYS A 47 -0.58 -3.54 10.93
N ALA A 48 -0.63 -2.24 11.19
CA ALA A 48 -1.71 -1.64 11.96
C ALA A 48 -3.01 -1.54 11.16
N VAL A 49 -2.92 -1.19 9.87
CA VAL A 49 -4.06 -1.19 8.95
C VAL A 49 -4.61 -2.60 8.74
N ALA A 50 -3.73 -3.59 8.57
CA ALA A 50 -4.08 -5.01 8.44
C ALA A 50 -4.85 -5.58 9.65
N ARG A 51 -4.70 -4.98 10.84
CA ARG A 51 -5.48 -5.33 12.04
C ARG A 51 -6.85 -4.65 12.11
N ALA A 52 -7.09 -3.65 11.27
CA ALA A 52 -8.28 -2.81 11.25
C ALA A 52 -8.92 -2.75 9.85
N MET A 53 -8.76 -3.80 9.05
CA MET A 53 -9.10 -3.83 7.62
C MET A 53 -10.54 -3.39 7.33
N GLU A 54 -11.51 -4.01 8.00
CA GLU A 54 -12.93 -3.70 7.83
C GLU A 54 -13.25 -2.24 8.19
N PRO A 55 -12.97 -1.74 9.43
CA PRO A 55 -13.30 -0.35 9.77
C PRO A 55 -12.54 0.68 8.92
N THR A 56 -11.29 0.40 8.54
CA THR A 56 -10.53 1.27 7.61
C THR A 56 -11.20 1.29 6.23
N GLY A 57 -11.55 0.12 5.69
CA GLY A 57 -12.17 -0.01 4.38
C GLY A 57 -13.56 0.61 4.31
N VAL A 58 -14.40 0.41 5.32
CA VAL A 58 -15.73 1.02 5.40
C VAL A 58 -15.60 2.54 5.41
N TYR A 59 -14.67 3.08 6.20
CA TYR A 59 -14.43 4.53 6.22
C TYR A 59 -13.91 5.06 4.87
N MET A 60 -13.01 4.32 4.21
CA MET A 60 -12.55 4.65 2.85
C MET A 60 -13.74 4.74 1.87
N PHE A 61 -14.67 3.79 1.89
CA PHE A 61 -15.82 3.84 0.99
C PHE A 61 -16.83 4.92 1.33
N ILE A 62 -17.06 5.19 2.62
CA ILE A 62 -17.88 6.34 3.04
C ILE A 62 -17.30 7.63 2.44
N LYS A 63 -15.98 7.81 2.52
CA LYS A 63 -15.29 8.96 1.92
C LYS A 63 -15.38 8.99 0.40
N LEU A 64 -15.25 7.85 -0.26
CA LEU A 64 -15.45 7.74 -1.70
C LEU A 64 -16.84 8.26 -2.11
N PHE A 65 -17.90 7.84 -1.42
CA PHE A 65 -19.28 8.19 -1.75
C PHE A 65 -19.67 9.60 -1.31
N GLU A 66 -19.07 10.13 -0.23
CA GLU A 66 -19.20 11.54 0.15
C GLU A 66 -18.68 12.46 -0.96
N GLU A 67 -17.58 12.09 -1.63
CA GLU A 67 -16.93 12.90 -2.67
C GLU A 67 -17.40 12.59 -4.10
N ASN A 68 -17.92 11.39 -4.34
CA ASN A 68 -18.26 10.85 -5.66
C ASN A 68 -19.57 10.04 -5.58
N ALA A 69 -20.67 10.72 -5.23
CA ALA A 69 -21.96 10.09 -4.99
C ALA A 69 -22.49 9.27 -6.19
N GLU A 70 -22.09 9.62 -7.41
CA GLU A 70 -22.42 8.90 -8.63
C GLU A 70 -21.85 7.47 -8.67
N LEU A 71 -20.71 7.23 -7.99
CA LEU A 71 -20.09 5.91 -7.97
C LEU A 71 -20.92 4.90 -7.18
N LEU A 72 -21.72 5.38 -6.21
CA LEU A 72 -22.59 4.54 -5.39
C LEU A 72 -23.63 3.78 -6.24
N ASP A 73 -24.07 4.36 -7.35
CA ASP A 73 -25.08 3.75 -8.22
C ASP A 73 -24.58 2.50 -8.95
N MET A 74 -23.25 2.31 -9.05
CA MET A 74 -22.65 1.07 -9.57
C MET A 74 -22.76 -0.11 -8.60
N PHE A 75 -23.01 0.15 -7.31
CA PHE A 75 -23.06 -0.87 -6.26
C PHE A 75 -24.48 -1.36 -6.03
N THR A 76 -24.98 -2.21 -6.93
CA THR A 76 -26.38 -2.66 -6.95
C THR A 76 -26.92 -3.22 -5.63
N LYS A 77 -26.06 -3.81 -4.78
CA LYS A 77 -26.43 -4.36 -3.47
C LYS A 77 -26.72 -3.29 -2.40
N PHE A 78 -26.15 -2.10 -2.53
CA PHE A 78 -26.21 -1.07 -1.48
C PHE A 78 -26.28 0.37 -2.01
N ARG A 79 -26.68 0.54 -3.27
CA ARG A 79 -26.80 1.85 -3.93
C ARG A 79 -27.75 2.82 -3.21
N ASP A 80 -28.70 2.30 -2.43
CA ASP A 80 -29.71 3.08 -1.72
C ASP A 80 -29.21 3.62 -0.36
N LEU A 81 -27.98 3.25 0.07
CA LEU A 81 -27.35 3.76 1.28
C LEU A 81 -26.79 5.16 1.05
N LYS A 82 -27.68 6.16 1.08
CA LYS A 82 -27.32 7.55 0.76
C LYS A 82 -26.79 8.34 1.96
N THR A 83 -26.89 7.82 3.19
CA THR A 83 -26.33 8.47 4.38
C THR A 83 -25.14 7.70 4.96
N LYS A 84 -24.27 8.43 5.66
CA LYS A 84 -23.10 7.88 6.34
C LYS A 84 -23.48 6.83 7.38
N GLU A 85 -24.55 7.05 8.12
CA GLU A 85 -25.03 6.14 9.15
C GLU A 85 -25.46 4.81 8.54
N GLN A 86 -26.22 4.87 7.43
CA GLN A 86 -26.65 3.69 6.68
C GLN A 86 -25.46 2.91 6.12
N GLN A 87 -24.48 3.61 5.53
CA GLN A 87 -23.27 3.00 5.00
C GLN A 87 -22.44 2.33 6.10
N THR A 88 -22.28 2.99 7.25
CA THR A 88 -21.51 2.46 8.39
C THR A 88 -22.12 1.16 8.94
N MET A 89 -23.45 1.01 8.88
CA MET A 89 -24.16 -0.16 9.42
C MET A 89 -24.39 -1.28 8.39
N SER A 90 -23.98 -1.10 7.13
CA SER A 90 -24.26 -2.08 6.07
C SER A 90 -23.23 -3.21 6.06
N MET A 91 -23.76 -4.43 6.13
CA MET A 91 -22.97 -5.65 5.97
C MET A 91 -22.43 -5.78 4.54
N GLU A 92 -23.23 -5.43 3.54
CA GLU A 92 -22.84 -5.51 2.13
C GLU A 92 -21.69 -4.55 1.81
N LEU A 93 -21.71 -3.35 2.39
CA LEU A 93 -20.59 -2.42 2.26
C LEU A 93 -19.35 -2.95 2.99
N ALA A 94 -19.50 -3.48 4.21
CA ALA A 94 -18.39 -4.04 4.98
C ALA A 94 -17.71 -5.22 4.26
N GLU A 95 -18.48 -6.12 3.65
CA GLU A 95 -17.97 -7.23 2.84
C GLU A 95 -17.17 -6.73 1.64
N HIS A 96 -17.71 -5.74 0.91
CA HIS A 96 -17.03 -5.18 -0.25
C HIS A 96 -15.76 -4.43 0.15
N ALA A 97 -15.84 -3.59 1.18
CA ALA A 97 -14.71 -2.89 1.77
C ALA A 97 -13.59 -3.85 2.17
N THR A 98 -13.95 -4.96 2.82
CA THR A 98 -12.99 -6.01 3.22
C THR A 98 -12.33 -6.66 2.02
N THR A 99 -13.07 -6.92 0.94
CA THR A 99 -12.54 -7.48 -0.30
C THR A 99 -11.48 -6.55 -0.93
N VAL A 100 -11.79 -5.25 -1.04
CA VAL A 100 -10.86 -4.25 -1.58
C VAL A 100 -9.65 -4.08 -0.68
N MET A 101 -9.84 -3.98 0.63
CA MET A 101 -8.73 -3.89 1.56
C MET A 101 -7.82 -5.12 1.49
N THR A 102 -8.39 -6.32 1.36
CA THR A 102 -7.62 -7.57 1.18
C THR A 102 -6.78 -7.52 -0.09
N THR A 103 -7.32 -6.98 -1.17
CA THR A 103 -6.57 -6.75 -2.41
C THR A 103 -5.36 -5.83 -2.18
N LEU A 104 -5.55 -4.73 -1.44
CA LEU A 104 -4.47 -3.81 -1.10
C LEU A 104 -3.43 -4.46 -0.18
N ASP A 105 -3.86 -5.29 0.76
CA ASP A 105 -2.99 -6.04 1.65
C ASP A 105 -2.13 -7.07 0.89
N GLU A 106 -2.73 -7.81 -0.03
CA GLU A 106 -2.00 -8.73 -0.93
C GLU A 106 -1.02 -7.96 -1.83
N GLY A 107 -1.43 -6.80 -2.36
CA GLY A 107 -0.53 -5.90 -3.09
C GLY A 107 0.66 -5.43 -2.25
N ILE A 108 0.44 -5.01 -1.00
CA ILE A 108 1.51 -4.52 -0.12
C ILE A 108 2.43 -5.66 0.33
N LYS A 109 1.88 -6.85 0.60
CA LYS A 109 2.67 -8.06 0.92
C LYS A 109 3.44 -8.58 -0.29
N GLY A 110 2.92 -8.39 -1.50
CA GLY A 110 3.55 -8.75 -2.76
C GLY A 110 4.71 -7.84 -3.17
N LEU A 111 5.03 -6.77 -2.42
CA LEU A 111 6.11 -5.84 -2.79
C LEU A 111 7.52 -6.46 -2.78
N ASP A 112 7.67 -7.68 -2.26
CA ASP A 112 8.91 -8.46 -2.33
C ASP A 112 9.02 -9.29 -3.61
N ASP A 113 7.91 -9.57 -4.31
CA ASP A 113 7.84 -10.33 -5.55
C ASP A 113 6.98 -9.57 -6.58
N MET A 114 7.65 -8.83 -7.47
CA MET A 114 6.98 -8.02 -8.48
C MET A 114 6.19 -8.84 -9.49
N ASP A 115 6.55 -10.10 -9.75
CA ASP A 115 5.79 -10.92 -10.70
C ASP A 115 4.45 -11.33 -10.10
N VAL A 116 4.44 -11.70 -8.82
CA VAL A 116 3.20 -11.97 -8.06
C VAL A 116 2.35 -10.69 -7.94
N PHE A 117 2.97 -9.57 -7.57
CA PHE A 117 2.30 -8.27 -7.45
C PHE A 117 1.59 -7.86 -8.75
N LEU A 118 2.33 -7.86 -9.86
CA LEU A 118 1.79 -7.45 -11.17
C LEU A 118 0.72 -8.42 -11.66
N THR A 119 0.95 -9.74 -11.53
CA THR A 119 -0.03 -10.75 -11.94
C THR A 119 -1.35 -10.56 -11.22
N TYR A 120 -1.29 -10.40 -9.90
CA TYR A 120 -2.47 -10.26 -9.06
C TYR A 120 -3.24 -8.97 -9.37
N LEU A 121 -2.57 -7.81 -9.36
CA LEU A 121 -3.24 -6.53 -9.64
C LEU A 121 -3.75 -6.43 -11.07
N HIS A 122 -3.07 -7.03 -12.06
CA HIS A 122 -3.63 -7.09 -13.41
C HIS A 122 -4.94 -7.89 -13.46
N GLN A 123 -5.04 -9.00 -12.73
CA GLN A 123 -6.28 -9.78 -12.66
C GLN A 123 -7.42 -8.98 -12.00
N VAL A 124 -7.11 -8.25 -10.92
CA VAL A 124 -8.08 -7.36 -10.27
C VAL A 124 -8.52 -6.26 -11.22
N GLY A 125 -7.58 -5.57 -11.89
CA GLY A 125 -7.88 -4.56 -12.90
C GLY A 125 -8.77 -5.10 -14.02
N ALA A 126 -8.42 -6.28 -14.55
CA ALA A 126 -9.20 -6.97 -15.57
C ALA A 126 -10.63 -7.32 -15.10
N SER A 127 -10.81 -7.65 -13.83
CA SER A 127 -12.14 -7.97 -13.28
C SER A 127 -13.11 -6.77 -13.35
N HIS A 128 -12.60 -5.54 -13.24
CA HIS A 128 -13.41 -4.33 -13.32
C HIS A 128 -13.96 -4.07 -14.73
N THR A 129 -13.38 -4.68 -15.77
CA THR A 129 -13.95 -4.64 -17.14
C THR A 129 -15.30 -5.36 -17.27
N LYS A 130 -15.69 -6.14 -16.25
CA LYS A 130 -16.98 -6.84 -16.18
C LYS A 130 -18.09 -5.98 -15.58
N ILE A 131 -17.73 -4.84 -14.97
CA ILE A 131 -18.68 -3.92 -14.35
C ILE A 131 -19.24 -2.99 -15.45
N PRO A 132 -20.55 -3.03 -15.73
CA PRO A 132 -21.15 -2.18 -16.77
C PRO A 132 -20.92 -0.69 -16.48
N GLY A 133 -20.42 0.05 -17.47
CA GLY A 133 -20.20 1.49 -17.36
C GLY A 133 -18.99 1.90 -16.50
N PHE A 134 -18.18 0.96 -16.03
CA PHE A 134 -17.00 1.28 -15.24
C PHE A 134 -15.95 2.01 -16.09
N ASN A 135 -15.60 3.23 -15.68
CA ASN A 135 -14.56 4.03 -16.30
C ASN A 135 -13.24 3.82 -15.56
N ARG A 136 -12.14 3.60 -16.29
CA ARG A 136 -10.80 3.46 -15.69
C ARG A 136 -10.40 4.65 -14.82
N SER A 137 -10.93 5.85 -15.07
CA SER A 137 -10.69 7.04 -14.24
C SER A 137 -11.23 6.89 -12.81
N TYR A 138 -12.20 5.99 -12.58
CA TYR A 138 -12.76 5.75 -11.25
C TYR A 138 -11.76 5.10 -10.29
N PHE A 139 -10.72 4.40 -10.78
CA PHE A 139 -9.65 3.91 -9.90
C PHE A 139 -8.96 5.04 -9.14
N TRP A 140 -8.76 6.20 -9.78
CA TRP A 140 -8.14 7.37 -9.13
C TRP A 140 -8.99 7.98 -8.02
N LYS A 141 -10.31 7.72 -8.02
CA LYS A 141 -11.21 8.23 -6.98
C LYS A 141 -10.97 7.58 -5.61
N ILE A 142 -10.27 6.44 -5.57
CA ILE A 142 -9.90 5.76 -4.32
C ILE A 142 -8.68 6.42 -3.63
N GLU A 143 -7.82 7.14 -4.34
CA GLU A 143 -6.54 7.62 -3.78
C GLU A 143 -6.73 8.47 -2.51
N ALA A 144 -7.53 9.55 -2.59
CA ALA A 144 -7.74 10.44 -1.45
C ALA A 144 -8.49 9.75 -0.29
N PRO A 145 -9.62 9.04 -0.53
CA PRO A 145 -10.29 8.27 0.52
C PRO A 145 -9.41 7.23 1.21
N PHE A 146 -8.54 6.55 0.45
CA PHE A 146 -7.60 5.57 0.99
C PHE A 146 -6.58 6.24 1.93
N LEU A 147 -5.96 7.33 1.49
CA LEU A 147 -4.97 8.06 2.30
C LEU A 147 -5.60 8.62 3.58
N GLU A 148 -6.82 9.14 3.50
CA GLU A 148 -7.54 9.62 4.68
C GLU A 148 -7.87 8.47 5.65
N ALA A 149 -8.31 7.32 5.13
CA ALA A 149 -8.63 6.16 5.95
C ALA A 149 -7.40 5.57 6.65
N VAL A 150 -6.28 5.47 5.95
CA VAL A 150 -5.00 5.06 6.53
C VAL A 150 -4.54 6.07 7.58
N LYS A 151 -4.62 7.38 7.30
CA LYS A 151 -4.28 8.44 8.27
C LYS A 151 -5.08 8.30 9.55
N ARG A 152 -6.40 8.11 9.43
CA ARG A 152 -7.27 7.88 10.58
C ARG A 152 -6.90 6.63 11.38
N THR A 153 -6.46 5.57 10.71
CA THR A 153 -6.13 4.29 11.35
C THR A 153 -4.74 4.31 12.01
N LEU A 154 -3.80 5.05 11.44
CA LEU A 154 -2.43 5.15 11.94
C LEU A 154 -2.26 6.26 12.98
N GLU A 155 -3.16 7.25 12.99
CA GLU A 155 -3.17 8.37 13.94
C GLU A 155 -1.79 9.05 13.99
N ASP A 156 -1.18 9.20 15.16
CA ASP A 156 0.12 9.84 15.37
C ASP A 156 1.27 9.15 14.61
N ARG A 157 1.09 7.89 14.17
CA ARG A 157 2.09 7.18 13.36
C ARG A 157 2.07 7.61 11.89
N TYR A 158 1.03 8.30 11.44
CA TYR A 158 0.92 8.82 10.08
C TYR A 158 1.69 10.13 9.90
N THR A 159 3.01 10.04 9.99
CA THR A 159 3.92 11.18 9.77
C THR A 159 3.96 11.59 8.28
N GLU A 160 4.45 12.79 7.97
CA GLU A 160 4.63 13.26 6.59
C GLU A 160 5.46 12.28 5.73
N ASN A 161 6.50 11.67 6.32
CA ASN A 161 7.29 10.66 5.62
C ASN A 161 6.46 9.41 5.30
N VAL A 162 5.62 8.95 6.23
CA VAL A 162 4.72 7.82 6.01
C VAL A 162 3.68 8.18 4.93
N GLU A 163 3.08 9.37 5.00
CA GLU A 163 2.14 9.86 3.99
C GLU A 163 2.73 9.84 2.57
N ASN A 164 3.95 10.36 2.40
CA ASN A 164 4.63 10.35 1.10
C ASN A 164 4.85 8.94 0.57
N ILE A 165 5.15 7.98 1.44
CA ILE A 165 5.33 6.57 1.06
C ILE A 165 3.99 5.94 0.66
N TYR A 166 2.91 6.20 1.40
CA TYR A 166 1.58 5.73 1.05
C TYR A 166 1.11 6.31 -0.28
N LYS A 167 1.36 7.60 -0.55
CA LYS A 167 1.09 8.25 -1.85
C LYS A 167 1.78 7.56 -3.01
N LEU A 168 3.09 7.29 -2.89
CA LEU A 168 3.83 6.55 -3.92
C LEU A 168 3.26 5.13 -4.11
N THR A 169 2.94 4.45 -3.01
CA THR A 169 2.44 3.07 -3.04
C THR A 169 1.06 2.98 -3.68
N ILE A 170 0.10 3.80 -3.25
CA ILE A 170 -1.27 3.75 -3.79
C ILE A 170 -1.30 4.16 -5.26
N LYS A 171 -0.50 5.17 -5.64
CA LYS A 171 -0.35 5.58 -7.03
C LYS A 171 0.13 4.41 -7.89
N PHE A 172 1.16 3.70 -7.45
CA PHE A 172 1.69 2.54 -8.17
C PHE A 172 0.66 1.40 -8.30
N ILE A 173 -0.08 1.12 -7.23
CA ILE A 173 -1.17 0.13 -7.25
C ILE A 173 -2.26 0.53 -8.26
N ILE A 174 -2.72 1.78 -8.23
CA ILE A 174 -3.75 2.30 -9.14
C ILE A 174 -3.29 2.23 -10.60
N GLU A 175 -2.06 2.65 -10.88
CA GLU A 175 -1.48 2.56 -12.24
C GLU A 175 -1.42 1.11 -12.73
N THR A 176 -1.06 0.16 -11.86
CA THR A 176 -1.03 -1.27 -12.19
C THR A 176 -2.43 -1.84 -12.43
N LEU A 177 -3.43 -1.45 -11.63
CA LEU A 177 -4.84 -1.82 -11.85
C LEU A 177 -5.35 -1.31 -13.20
N ILE A 178 -5.01 -0.07 -13.56
CA ILE A 178 -5.39 0.53 -14.84
C ILE A 178 -4.73 -0.21 -16.00
N ASP A 179 -3.44 -0.55 -15.91
CA ASP A 179 -2.75 -1.33 -16.94
C ASP A 179 -3.43 -2.71 -17.16
N GLY A 180 -3.81 -3.38 -16.06
CA GLY A 180 -4.57 -4.64 -16.13
C GLY A 180 -5.94 -4.49 -16.78
N PHE A 181 -6.65 -3.42 -16.44
CA PHE A 181 -7.94 -3.08 -17.04
C PHE A 181 -7.82 -2.83 -18.55
N ASP A 182 -6.85 -2.01 -18.96
CA ASP A 182 -6.65 -1.63 -20.36
C ASP A 182 -6.22 -2.83 -21.22
N LYS A 183 -5.33 -3.69 -20.71
CA LYS A 183 -4.94 -4.94 -21.37
C LYS A 183 -6.16 -5.84 -21.62
N ALA A 184 -7.00 -6.04 -20.60
CA ALA A 184 -8.18 -6.88 -20.73
C ALA A 184 -9.25 -6.29 -21.67
N GLN A 185 -9.40 -4.96 -21.73
CA GLN A 185 -10.28 -4.31 -22.72
C GLN A 185 -9.75 -4.51 -24.15
N ASN A 186 -8.44 -4.35 -24.36
CA ASN A 186 -7.83 -4.52 -25.66
C ASN A 186 -7.93 -5.96 -26.18
N ASP A 187 -7.81 -6.95 -25.31
CA ASP A 187 -7.95 -8.37 -25.69
C ASP A 187 -9.40 -8.71 -26.06
N LYS A 188 -10.39 -8.13 -25.37
CA LYS A 188 -11.81 -8.24 -25.75
C LYS A 188 -12.11 -7.59 -27.10
N ALA A 189 -11.48 -6.46 -27.41
CA ALA A 189 -11.67 -5.77 -28.68
C ALA A 189 -11.07 -6.52 -29.88
N LYS A 190 -10.15 -7.45 -29.64
CA LYS A 190 -9.49 -8.28 -30.66
C LYS A 190 -10.12 -9.67 -30.83
N SER A 191 -10.98 -10.10 -29.90
CA SER A 191 -11.70 -11.39 -29.94
C SER A 191 -13.03 -11.25 -30.66
#